data_AF-Q9ST18-F1
#
_entry.id   AF-Q9ST18-F1
#
_cell.length_a   1.000
_cell.length_b   1.000
_cell.length_c   1.000
_cell.angle_alpha   90.00
_cell.angle_beta   90.00
_cell.angle_gamma   90.00
#
_symmetry.space_group_name_H-M   'P 1'
#
loop_
_entity.id
_entity.type
_entity.pdbx_description
1 polymer ?
#
loop_
_entity_poly.entity_id
_entity_poly.type
_entity_poly.pdbx_seq_one_letter_code
_entity_poly.pdbx_strand_id
1 'polypeptide(L)'
;VIYESAILKGGPKMEMDRALDEQMKKIKSGAASSTTEQPKGNRFYYTSIPRIIKHKGISGQELTSLNLDKTQLLESVLSKEYKDSEDLLLGELQFSFVAFLMGQSLESFMQWKSLVSLLLGCTEAPFQTRSELFTKFVKVIYHQLKYGLQKESSGPEMGVLALLDDSWLASDSFLHLLCKDFFALVEEASVVDGDLLSWTRKFKELLETRLGWEFQKKSDVDGIYFDEDDEYAPVVEMLDESPGYYMAT
;
A
#
# COMPACT_ATOMS: atom_id res chain seq x y z
N VAL A 1 0.00 -4.94 22.38
CA VAL A 1 0.65 -4.50 21.13
C VAL A 1 1.65 -3.44 21.51
N ILE A 2 2.94 -3.65 21.27
CA ILE A 2 3.94 -2.59 21.48
C ILE A 2 3.94 -1.76 20.19
N TYR A 3 3.45 -0.53 20.29
CA TYR A 3 3.42 0.40 19.17
C TYR A 3 4.83 0.87 18.86
N GLU A 4 5.19 0.82 17.58
CA GLU A 4 6.52 1.10 17.07
C GLU A 4 6.96 2.56 17.22
N SER A 5 6.02 3.47 17.51
CA SER A 5 6.32 4.87 17.83
C SER A 5 7.28 5.03 19.02
N ALA A 6 7.46 3.98 19.83
CA ALA A 6 8.44 3.94 20.90
C ALA A 6 9.86 3.50 20.47
N ILE A 7 10.08 2.91 19.28
CA ILE A 7 11.32 2.16 18.96
C ILE A 7 11.96 2.47 17.60
N LEU A 8 11.27 2.99 16.58
CA LEU A 8 11.92 3.27 15.28
C LEU A 8 12.69 4.61 15.24
N LYS A 9 13.89 4.60 15.81
CA LYS A 9 15.04 5.35 15.29
C LYS A 9 15.99 4.35 14.64
N GLY A 10 15.76 3.95 13.37
CA GLY A 10 16.82 3.24 12.61
C GLY A 10 16.44 2.10 11.65
N GLY A 11 15.22 2.02 11.11
CA GLY A 11 14.92 1.06 10.04
C GLY A 11 15.49 1.49 8.66
N PRO A 12 15.71 0.55 7.71
CA PRO A 12 16.13 0.89 6.35
C PRO A 12 15.02 1.68 5.64
N LYS A 13 15.32 2.90 5.20
CA LYS A 13 14.43 3.74 4.40
C LYS A 13 14.51 3.34 2.93
N MET A 14 13.34 3.09 2.31
CA MET A 14 13.20 2.88 0.86
C MET A 14 13.64 4.14 0.09
N GLU A 15 14.00 4.01 -1.18
CA GLU A 15 14.43 5.14 -2.02
C GLU A 15 13.37 6.24 -2.10
N MET A 16 12.10 5.86 -2.16
CA MET A 16 10.96 6.78 -2.07
C MET A 16 10.96 7.59 -0.75
N ASP A 17 11.28 6.97 0.38
CA ASP A 17 11.36 7.66 1.68
C ASP A 17 12.52 8.67 1.72
N ARG A 18 13.61 8.40 0.99
CA ARG A 18 14.76 9.33 0.86
C ARG A 18 14.45 10.49 -0.08
N ALA A 19 13.81 10.21 -1.22
CA ALA A 19 13.35 11.24 -2.16
C ALA A 19 12.35 12.21 -1.49
N LEU A 20 11.49 11.68 -0.61
CA LEU A 20 10.55 12.46 0.20
C LEU A 20 11.26 13.39 1.21
N ASP A 21 12.32 12.92 1.88
CA ASP A 21 13.12 13.74 2.80
C ASP A 21 13.83 14.90 2.06
N GLU A 22 14.33 14.64 0.84
CA GLU A 22 15.02 15.65 0.03
C GLU A 22 14.07 16.74 -0.47
N GLN A 23 12.87 16.37 -0.92
CA GLN A 23 11.85 17.36 -1.30
C GLN A 23 11.42 18.22 -0.10
N MET A 24 11.26 17.63 1.09
CA MET A 24 10.96 18.39 2.31
C MET A 24 12.06 19.40 2.66
N LYS A 25 13.33 19.06 2.45
CA LYS A 25 14.45 19.98 2.67
C LYS A 25 14.36 21.16 1.71
N LYS A 26 13.98 20.92 0.46
CA LYS A 26 13.81 21.93 -0.60
C LYS A 26 12.64 22.88 -0.31
N ILE A 27 11.51 22.35 0.17
CA ILE A 27 10.33 23.14 0.55
C ILE A 27 10.61 23.99 1.80
N LYS A 28 11.27 23.43 2.82
CA LYS A 28 11.66 24.17 4.04
C LYS A 28 12.66 25.28 3.74
N SER A 29 13.60 25.08 2.82
CA SER A 29 14.54 26.13 2.43
C SER A 29 13.89 27.29 1.66
N GLY A 30 12.73 27.07 1.02
CA GLY A 30 11.96 28.13 0.37
C GLY A 30 11.09 28.96 1.32
N ALA A 31 10.74 28.43 2.50
CA ALA A 31 9.83 29.05 3.48
C ALA A 31 10.55 29.72 4.67
N ALA A 32 11.87 29.84 4.63
CA ALA A 32 12.67 30.39 5.74
C ALA A 32 12.58 31.92 5.81
N SER A 33 11.42 32.44 6.22
CA SER A 33 11.24 33.80 6.74
C SER A 33 9.93 33.90 7.53
N SER A 34 9.89 33.39 8.77
CA SER A 34 9.29 34.09 9.93
C SER A 34 9.09 33.15 11.14
N THR A 35 9.75 33.51 12.23
CA THR A 35 9.36 33.41 13.64
C THR A 35 9.12 32.04 14.28
N THR A 36 10.01 31.75 15.23
CA THR A 36 9.98 30.69 16.24
C THR A 36 8.86 30.87 17.26
N GLU A 37 7.65 30.42 16.96
CA GLU A 37 6.70 29.90 17.95
C GLU A 37 5.92 28.75 17.30
N GLN A 38 6.05 27.53 17.82
CA GLN A 38 5.29 26.38 17.33
C GLN A 38 3.83 26.49 17.81
N PRO A 39 2.84 26.68 16.93
CA PRO A 39 1.45 26.72 17.35
C PRO A 39 1.03 25.33 17.84
N LYS A 40 0.57 25.24 19.09
CA LYS A 40 0.04 24.01 19.73
C LYS A 40 -1.29 23.51 19.13
N GLY A 41 -1.64 23.89 17.90
CA GLY A 41 -2.97 23.70 17.31
C GLY A 41 -3.03 23.12 15.89
N ASN A 42 -1.91 22.72 15.27
CA ASN A 42 -1.89 22.41 13.82
C ASN A 42 -1.52 20.95 13.47
N ARG A 43 -1.87 19.96 14.29
CA ARG A 43 -1.60 18.54 13.96
C ARG A 43 -2.89 17.76 13.78
N PHE A 44 -2.95 16.98 12.71
CA PHE A 44 -4.01 16.00 12.52
C PHE A 44 -3.81 14.86 13.52
N TYR A 45 -4.88 14.46 14.20
CA TYR A 45 -4.84 13.36 15.16
C TYR A 45 -5.29 12.08 14.46
N TYR A 46 -4.36 11.46 13.73
CA TYR A 46 -4.61 10.18 13.05
C TYR A 46 -4.52 8.99 13.99
N THR A 47 -5.28 7.96 13.65
CA THR A 47 -5.24 6.67 14.34
C THR A 47 -3.91 5.98 14.05
N SER A 48 -3.27 5.42 15.09
CA SER A 48 -1.99 4.73 14.91
C SER A 48 -2.21 3.34 14.34
N ILE A 49 -1.91 3.16 13.05
CA ILE A 49 -1.99 1.85 12.37
C ILE A 49 -0.63 1.13 12.47
N PRO A 50 -0.55 -0.01 13.17
CA PRO A 50 0.69 -0.80 13.23
C PRO A 50 1.04 -1.38 11.86
N ARG A 51 2.27 -1.21 11.39
CA ARG A 51 2.71 -1.83 10.13
C ARG A 51 3.00 -3.33 10.28
N ILE A 52 3.62 -3.70 11.41
CA ILE A 52 4.05 -5.07 11.72
C ILE A 52 3.51 -5.45 13.09
N ILE A 53 2.89 -6.62 13.18
CA ILE A 53 2.46 -7.20 14.44
C ILE A 53 3.65 -7.89 15.09
N LYS A 54 4.04 -7.41 16.28
CA LYS A 54 5.09 -8.02 17.11
C LYS A 54 4.49 -8.40 18.46
N HIS A 55 4.44 -9.69 18.75
CA HIS A 55 4.03 -10.22 20.06
C HIS A 55 5.17 -11.06 20.65
N LYS A 56 5.45 -10.84 21.93
CA LYS A 56 6.38 -11.68 22.69
C LYS A 56 5.63 -12.95 23.11
N GLY A 57 6.24 -14.12 22.88
CA GLY A 57 5.72 -15.41 23.33
C GLY A 57 4.76 -16.12 22.38
N ILE A 58 4.56 -15.63 21.16
CA ILE A 58 3.89 -16.38 20.09
C ILE A 58 4.91 -17.16 19.26
N SER A 59 4.47 -18.24 18.62
CA SER A 59 5.37 -19.00 17.74
C SER A 59 5.77 -18.19 16.51
N GLY A 60 6.93 -18.51 15.92
CA GLY A 60 7.38 -17.87 14.68
C GLY A 60 6.39 -18.05 13.54
N GLN A 61 5.82 -19.25 13.37
CA GLN A 61 4.81 -19.51 12.34
C GLN A 61 3.55 -18.65 12.55
N GLU A 62 3.07 -18.55 13.79
CA GLU A 62 1.89 -17.74 14.14
C GLU A 62 2.17 -16.25 13.88
N LEU A 63 3.34 -15.75 14.26
CA LEU A 63 3.75 -14.37 14.00
C LEU A 63 3.81 -14.07 12.50
N THR A 64 4.37 -14.98 11.70
CA THR A 64 4.41 -14.85 10.24
C THR A 64 3.00 -14.85 9.68
N SER A 65 2.13 -15.78 10.09
CA SER A 65 0.74 -15.84 9.61
C SER A 65 -0.03 -14.54 9.89
N LEU A 66 0.12 -13.96 11.09
CA LEU A 66 -0.49 -12.69 11.48
C LEU A 66 0.04 -11.48 10.69
N ASN A 67 1.23 -11.60 10.09
CA ASN A 67 1.80 -10.53 9.28
C ASN A 67 1.55 -10.72 7.78
N LEU A 68 1.24 -11.94 7.32
CA LEU A 68 0.82 -12.24 5.95
C LEU A 68 -0.64 -11.83 5.71
N ASP A 69 -1.54 -12.11 6.65
CA ASP A 69 -2.94 -11.65 6.58
C ASP A 69 -3.21 -10.59 7.64
N LYS A 70 -3.59 -9.39 7.19
CA LYS A 70 -3.91 -8.25 8.06
C LYS A 70 -5.34 -8.27 8.60
N THR A 71 -6.15 -9.29 8.31
CA THR A 71 -7.55 -9.40 8.78
C THR A 71 -7.65 -9.25 10.30
N GLN A 72 -6.81 -9.96 11.07
CA GLN A 72 -6.83 -9.86 12.54
C GLN A 72 -6.37 -8.48 13.05
N LEU A 73 -5.46 -7.82 12.31
CA LEU A 73 -5.06 -6.45 12.62
C LEU A 73 -6.22 -5.48 12.41
N LEU A 74 -6.93 -5.61 11.29
CA LEU A 74 -8.10 -4.80 10.94
C LEU A 74 -9.18 -4.91 12.03
N GLU A 75 -9.53 -6.12 12.45
CA GLU A 75 -10.51 -6.33 13.53
C GLU A 75 -10.05 -5.70 14.85
N SER A 76 -8.76 -5.81 15.18
CA SER A 76 -8.21 -5.17 16.38
C SER A 76 -8.28 -3.65 16.34
N VAL A 77 -7.99 -3.06 15.18
CA VAL A 77 -8.03 -1.61 14.95
C VAL A 77 -9.47 -1.10 15.01
N LEU A 78 -10.41 -1.78 14.33
CA LEU A 78 -11.83 -1.42 14.34
C LEU A 78 -12.40 -1.40 15.75
N SER A 79 -12.14 -2.45 16.54
CA SER A 79 -12.65 -2.56 17.89
C SER A 79 -12.06 -1.51 18.85
N LYS A 80 -10.75 -1.24 18.76
CA LYS A 80 -10.06 -0.33 19.69
C LYS A 80 -10.23 1.14 19.37
N GLU A 81 -10.14 1.50 18.09
CA GLU A 81 -9.99 2.90 17.67
C GLU A 81 -11.29 3.42 17.03
N TYR A 82 -12.07 2.56 16.38
CA TYR A 82 -13.26 2.95 15.61
C TYR A 82 -14.59 2.50 16.21
N LYS A 83 -14.60 1.91 17.41
CA LYS A 83 -15.82 1.40 18.07
C LYS A 83 -16.64 0.47 17.16
N ASP A 84 -15.93 -0.39 16.45
CA ASP A 84 -16.47 -1.32 15.45
C ASP A 84 -17.21 -0.66 14.27
N SER A 85 -17.05 0.67 14.09
CA SER A 85 -17.63 1.41 12.98
C SER A 85 -16.70 1.45 11.76
N GLU A 86 -17.07 0.68 10.75
CA GLU A 86 -16.42 0.66 9.43
C GLU A 86 -16.42 2.03 8.74
N ASP A 87 -17.50 2.79 8.91
CA ASP A 87 -17.65 4.11 8.29
C ASP A 87 -16.67 5.14 8.88
N LEU A 88 -16.30 5.03 10.17
CA LEU A 88 -15.29 5.91 10.77
C LEU A 88 -13.89 5.63 10.21
N LEU A 89 -13.54 4.36 10.00
CA LEU A 89 -12.28 3.96 9.35
C LEU A 89 -12.20 4.52 7.92
N LEU A 90 -13.26 4.37 7.14
CA LEU A 90 -13.33 4.91 5.78
C LEU A 90 -13.34 6.44 5.78
N GLY A 91 -13.96 7.07 6.77
CA GLY A 91 -13.95 8.52 6.96
C GLY A 91 -12.52 9.04 7.19
N GLU A 92 -11.72 8.36 8.00
CA GLU A 92 -10.32 8.73 8.21
C GLU A 92 -9.48 8.55 6.93
N LEU A 93 -9.69 7.46 6.19
CA LEU A 93 -9.06 7.24 4.88
C LEU A 93 -9.38 8.35 3.87
N GLN A 94 -10.65 8.79 3.83
CA GLN A 94 -11.09 9.89 2.97
C GLN A 94 -10.50 11.22 3.40
N PHE A 95 -10.54 11.50 4.70
CA PHE A 95 -10.00 12.72 5.27
C PHE A 95 -8.50 12.84 5.03
N SER A 96 -7.72 11.77 5.25
CA SER A 96 -6.28 11.77 5.03
C SER A 96 -5.91 12.02 3.56
N PHE A 97 -6.71 11.51 2.62
CA PHE A 97 -6.54 11.80 1.21
C PHE A 97 -6.80 13.29 0.88
N VAL A 98 -7.91 13.86 1.35
CA VAL A 98 -8.23 15.28 1.10
C VAL A 98 -7.22 16.22 1.77
N ALA A 99 -6.83 15.94 3.01
CA ALA A 99 -5.82 16.69 3.75
C ALA A 99 -4.45 16.64 3.06
N PHE A 100 -4.14 15.52 2.39
CA PHE A 100 -2.97 15.42 1.55
C PHE A 100 -3.08 16.26 0.28
N LEU A 101 -4.13 16.09 -0.53
CA LEU A 101 -4.27 16.81 -1.80
C LEU A 101 -4.35 18.34 -1.61
N MET A 102 -5.20 18.78 -0.68
CA MET A 102 -5.48 20.21 -0.47
C MET A 102 -4.43 20.88 0.42
N GLY A 103 -3.93 20.15 1.43
CA GLY A 103 -3.01 20.68 2.43
C GLY A 103 -1.54 20.33 2.18
N GLN A 104 -1.24 19.53 1.16
CA GLN A 104 0.11 19.01 0.87
C GLN A 104 0.75 18.34 2.12
N SER A 105 -0.09 17.73 2.96
CA SER A 105 0.32 17.16 4.24
C SER A 105 0.91 15.77 4.07
N LEU A 106 2.23 15.64 4.22
CA LEU A 106 2.89 14.33 4.17
C LEU A 106 2.42 13.39 5.28
N GLU A 107 2.11 13.91 6.46
CA GLU A 107 1.54 13.12 7.56
C GLU A 107 0.21 12.48 7.13
N SER A 108 -0.59 13.21 6.37
CA SER A 108 -1.87 12.72 5.81
C SER A 108 -1.67 11.69 4.70
N PHE A 109 -0.66 11.87 3.84
CA PHE A 109 -0.28 10.84 2.86
C PHE A 109 0.17 9.54 3.54
N MET A 110 1.01 9.64 4.57
CA MET A 110 1.49 8.46 5.31
C MET A 110 0.35 7.73 6.00
N GLN A 111 -0.65 8.45 6.50
CA GLN A 111 -1.85 7.83 7.05
C GLN A 111 -2.68 7.14 5.97
N TRP A 112 -2.95 7.83 4.85
CA TRP A 112 -3.66 7.25 3.72
C TRP A 112 -2.98 5.96 3.25
N LYS A 113 -1.67 5.99 3.04
CA LYS A 113 -0.84 4.82 2.69
C LYS A 113 -0.98 3.69 3.72
N SER A 114 -0.97 4.01 5.01
CA SER A 114 -1.07 2.99 6.08
C SER A 114 -2.43 2.32 6.11
N LEU A 115 -3.52 3.09 5.91
CA LEU A 115 -4.89 2.56 5.84
C LEU A 115 -5.12 1.74 4.57
N VAL A 116 -4.63 2.21 3.42
CA VAL A 116 -4.67 1.44 2.15
C VAL A 116 -3.90 0.13 2.29
N SER A 117 -2.71 0.16 2.90
CA SER A 117 -1.90 -1.04 3.13
C SER A 117 -2.58 -2.03 4.09
N LEU A 118 -3.25 -1.53 5.13
CA LEU A 118 -4.01 -2.37 6.06
C LEU A 118 -5.14 -3.10 5.32
N LEU A 119 -5.93 -2.37 4.54
CA LEU A 119 -7.11 -2.93 3.86
C LEU A 119 -6.70 -3.88 2.73
N LEU A 120 -5.82 -3.47 1.81
CA LEU A 120 -5.36 -4.33 0.71
C LEU A 120 -4.56 -5.55 1.19
N GLY A 121 -3.97 -5.50 2.40
CA GLY A 121 -3.26 -6.64 3.00
C GLY A 121 -4.16 -7.66 3.72
N CYS A 122 -5.48 -7.50 3.71
CA CYS A 122 -6.39 -8.50 4.28
C CYS A 122 -6.77 -9.55 3.24
N THR A 123 -6.59 -10.83 3.55
CA THR A 123 -6.92 -11.93 2.64
C THR A 123 -8.27 -12.58 2.95
N GLU A 124 -8.65 -12.69 4.23
CA GLU A 124 -9.91 -13.31 4.65
C GLU A 124 -11.07 -12.32 4.78
N ALA A 125 -10.80 -11.12 5.30
CA ALA A 125 -11.82 -10.10 5.56
C ALA A 125 -12.73 -9.76 4.37
N PRO A 126 -12.23 -9.64 3.11
CA PRO A 126 -13.07 -9.30 1.96
C PRO A 126 -14.16 -10.32 1.65
N PHE A 127 -13.95 -11.60 2.01
CA PHE A 127 -14.83 -12.70 1.61
C PHE A 127 -15.64 -13.30 2.77
N GLN A 128 -15.17 -13.11 4.01
CA GLN A 128 -15.76 -13.77 5.17
C GLN A 128 -16.45 -12.79 6.13
N THR A 129 -15.69 -11.83 6.67
CA THR A 129 -16.15 -11.03 7.81
C THR A 129 -16.67 -9.65 7.42
N ARG A 130 -16.14 -9.03 6.35
CA ARG A 130 -16.27 -7.59 6.08
C ARG A 130 -16.47 -7.25 4.60
N SER A 131 -17.19 -8.06 3.84
CA SER A 131 -17.38 -7.85 2.38
C SER A 131 -17.96 -6.48 2.01
N GLU A 132 -18.87 -5.94 2.82
CA GLU A 132 -19.46 -4.61 2.61
C GLU A 132 -18.42 -3.48 2.79
N LEU A 133 -17.60 -3.52 3.85
CA LEU A 133 -16.49 -2.60 4.06
C LEU A 133 -15.55 -2.61 2.86
N PHE A 134 -15.17 -3.79 2.36
CA PHE A 134 -14.26 -3.90 1.22
C PHE A 134 -14.88 -3.34 -0.05
N THR A 135 -16.18 -3.55 -0.27
CA THR A 135 -16.89 -2.95 -1.40
C THR A 135 -16.89 -1.42 -1.32
N LYS A 136 -17.15 -0.86 -0.13
CA LYS A 136 -17.07 0.59 0.10
C LYS A 136 -15.65 1.12 -0.07
N PHE A 137 -14.65 0.42 0.48
CA PHE A 137 -13.24 0.77 0.37
C PHE A 137 -12.79 0.85 -1.09
N VAL A 138 -13.07 -0.19 -1.90
CA VAL A 138 -12.69 -0.23 -3.31
C VAL A 138 -13.35 0.92 -4.09
N LYS A 139 -14.63 1.23 -3.80
CA LYS A 139 -15.30 2.42 -4.35
C LYS A 139 -14.57 3.72 -3.97
N VAL A 140 -14.19 3.86 -2.70
CA VAL A 140 -13.50 5.05 -2.19
C VAL A 140 -12.14 5.23 -2.88
N ILE A 141 -11.27 4.22 -2.87
CA ILE A 141 -9.94 4.32 -3.46
C ILE A 141 -10.00 4.51 -4.97
N TYR A 142 -10.94 3.86 -5.66
CA TYR A 142 -11.22 4.10 -7.07
C TYR A 142 -11.51 5.58 -7.34
N HIS A 143 -12.43 6.19 -6.60
CA HIS A 143 -12.80 7.59 -6.82
C HIS A 143 -11.68 8.55 -6.43
N GLN A 144 -10.97 8.28 -5.34
CA GLN A 144 -9.80 9.05 -4.92
C GLN A 144 -8.73 9.08 -6.02
N LEU A 145 -8.31 7.91 -6.50
CA LEU A 145 -7.27 7.82 -7.53
C LEU A 145 -7.77 8.31 -8.89
N LYS A 146 -9.04 8.07 -9.23
CA LYS A 146 -9.63 8.62 -10.46
C LYS A 146 -9.52 10.13 -10.52
N TYR A 147 -9.76 10.80 -9.39
CA TYR A 147 -9.63 12.25 -9.22
C TYR A 147 -8.17 12.68 -9.15
N GLY A 148 -7.37 12.06 -8.28
CA GLY A 148 -5.97 12.44 -8.05
C GLY A 148 -5.08 12.26 -9.29
N LEU A 149 -5.41 11.33 -10.18
CA LEU A 149 -4.68 11.08 -11.42
C LEU A 149 -5.14 11.94 -12.60
N GLN A 150 -6.09 12.87 -12.43
CA GLN A 150 -6.62 13.66 -13.57
C GLN A 150 -5.50 14.45 -14.23
N LYS A 151 -5.16 14.03 -15.46
CA LYS A 151 -4.19 14.69 -16.32
C LYS A 151 -4.89 15.89 -16.94
N GLU A 152 -4.54 17.10 -16.49
CA GLU A 152 -5.22 18.33 -16.91
C GLU A 152 -5.35 18.39 -18.43
N SER A 153 -6.59 18.51 -18.92
CA SER A 153 -6.89 18.80 -20.33
C SER A 153 -7.62 20.15 -20.48
N SER A 154 -7.53 21.05 -19.52
CA SER A 154 -8.30 22.31 -19.57
C SER A 154 -7.59 23.50 -18.94
N GLY A 155 -6.89 24.27 -19.81
CA GLY A 155 -6.70 25.72 -19.69
C GLY A 155 -5.73 26.23 -18.59
N PRO A 156 -5.12 27.41 -18.80
CA PRO A 156 -4.10 27.97 -17.90
C PRO A 156 -4.65 28.55 -16.58
N GLU A 157 -5.89 28.25 -16.19
CA GLU A 157 -6.58 28.90 -15.07
C GLU A 157 -7.34 27.90 -14.17
N MET A 158 -6.66 26.89 -13.66
CA MET A 158 -6.96 26.38 -12.31
C MET A 158 -5.70 25.67 -11.79
N GLY A 159 -4.91 26.38 -10.99
CA GLY A 159 -3.65 25.89 -10.43
C GLY A 159 -3.86 24.79 -9.40
N VAL A 160 -4.24 23.60 -9.86
CA VAL A 160 -4.24 22.36 -9.07
C VAL A 160 -3.40 21.36 -9.85
N LEU A 161 -2.12 21.73 -10.00
CA LEU A 161 -0.93 20.90 -10.20
C LEU A 161 -1.25 19.40 -10.16
N ALA A 162 -0.86 18.64 -11.18
CA ALA A 162 -0.77 17.18 -11.17
C ALA A 162 -0.58 16.63 -9.73
N LEU A 163 -1.69 16.30 -9.05
CA LEU A 163 -1.72 16.29 -7.58
C LEU A 163 -1.03 15.05 -6.99
N LEU A 164 -0.87 14.02 -7.81
CA LEU A 164 -0.07 12.85 -7.55
C LEU A 164 0.97 12.84 -8.66
N ASP A 165 2.19 13.26 -8.34
CA ASP A 165 3.32 13.13 -9.25
C ASP A 165 3.51 11.64 -9.60
N ASP A 166 3.81 11.33 -10.86
CA ASP A 166 4.00 9.96 -11.35
C ASP A 166 5.06 9.22 -10.51
N SER A 167 6.01 9.95 -9.92
CA SER A 167 7.02 9.45 -8.97
C SER A 167 6.44 8.78 -7.72
N TRP A 168 5.27 9.19 -7.23
CA TRP A 168 4.64 8.61 -6.03
C TRP A 168 3.83 7.35 -6.33
N LEU A 169 3.42 7.19 -7.59
CA LEU A 169 2.62 6.08 -8.09
C LEU A 169 3.35 5.35 -9.22
N ALA A 170 4.67 5.31 -9.17
CA ALA A 170 5.47 4.51 -10.08
C ALA A 170 5.14 3.02 -9.92
N SER A 171 5.49 2.19 -10.90
CA SER A 171 5.29 0.73 -10.86
C SER A 171 6.00 0.07 -9.67
N ASP A 172 7.09 0.65 -9.17
CA ASP A 172 7.77 0.24 -7.93
C ASP A 172 7.13 0.86 -6.66
N SER A 173 5.87 1.29 -6.76
CA SER A 173 5.15 1.83 -5.60
C SER A 173 4.54 0.70 -4.78
N PHE A 174 4.46 0.92 -3.47
CA PHE A 174 3.74 0.05 -2.53
C PHE A 174 2.32 -0.29 -3.00
N LEU A 175 1.68 0.62 -3.76
CA LEU A 175 0.32 0.44 -4.24
C LEU A 175 0.26 -0.58 -5.37
N HIS A 176 1.24 -0.62 -6.28
CA HIS A 176 1.29 -1.61 -7.35
C HIS A 176 1.34 -3.02 -6.76
N LEU A 177 2.26 -3.28 -5.82
CA LEU A 177 2.38 -4.59 -5.16
C LEU A 177 1.09 -5.00 -4.44
N LEU A 178 0.54 -4.11 -3.61
CA LEU A 178 -0.70 -4.39 -2.88
C LEU A 178 -1.91 -4.61 -3.80
N CYS A 179 -2.01 -3.85 -4.89
CA CYS A 179 -3.07 -4.03 -5.88
C CYS A 179 -2.90 -5.34 -6.65
N LYS A 180 -1.67 -5.70 -7.04
CA LYS A 180 -1.36 -6.97 -7.72
C LYS A 180 -1.86 -8.15 -6.88
N ASP A 181 -1.47 -8.21 -5.61
CA ASP A 181 -1.87 -9.28 -4.69
C ASP A 181 -3.39 -9.28 -4.45
N PHE A 182 -3.98 -8.12 -4.19
CA PHE A 182 -5.42 -8.02 -3.93
C PHE A 182 -6.29 -8.37 -5.15
N PHE A 183 -5.87 -7.98 -6.36
CA PHE A 183 -6.60 -8.32 -7.58
C PHE A 183 -6.53 -9.82 -7.87
N ALA A 184 -5.35 -10.44 -7.73
CA ALA A 184 -5.19 -11.88 -7.86
C ALA A 184 -6.09 -12.62 -6.86
N LEU A 185 -6.06 -12.20 -5.58
CA LEU A 185 -6.89 -12.74 -4.52
C LEU A 185 -8.39 -12.70 -4.85
N VAL A 186 -8.91 -11.56 -5.31
CA VAL A 186 -10.33 -11.40 -5.66
C VAL A 186 -10.70 -12.19 -6.91
N GLU A 187 -9.81 -12.32 -7.89
CA GLU A 187 -10.04 -13.09 -9.12
C GLU A 187 -9.95 -14.61 -8.92
N GLU A 188 -9.20 -15.08 -7.91
CA GLU A 188 -9.05 -16.50 -7.56
C GLU A 188 -10.09 -17.00 -6.55
N ALA A 189 -10.79 -16.09 -5.88
CA ALA A 189 -11.82 -16.44 -4.91
C ALA A 189 -12.96 -17.24 -5.57
N SER A 190 -13.26 -18.42 -5.02
CA SER A 190 -14.36 -19.28 -5.49
C SER A 190 -15.74 -18.65 -5.28
N VAL A 191 -15.89 -17.85 -4.21
CA VAL A 191 -17.11 -17.13 -3.85
C VAL A 191 -16.72 -15.70 -3.49
N VAL A 192 -17.25 -14.74 -4.24
CA VAL A 192 -17.01 -13.31 -4.01
C VAL A 192 -18.31 -12.54 -4.23
N ASP A 193 -18.49 -11.49 -3.44
CA ASP A 193 -19.59 -10.55 -3.65
C ASP A 193 -19.51 -9.92 -5.05
N GLY A 194 -20.66 -9.87 -5.75
CA GLY A 194 -20.71 -9.40 -7.13
C GLY A 194 -20.37 -7.92 -7.28
N ASP A 195 -20.75 -7.09 -6.30
CA ASP A 195 -20.41 -5.67 -6.30
C ASP A 195 -18.91 -5.50 -6.05
N LEU A 196 -18.34 -6.20 -5.06
CA LEU A 196 -16.90 -6.19 -4.79
C LEU A 196 -16.12 -6.56 -6.06
N LEU A 197 -16.47 -7.67 -6.71
CA LEU A 197 -15.81 -8.11 -7.94
C LEU A 197 -15.92 -7.05 -9.06
N SER A 198 -17.11 -6.48 -9.25
CA SER A 198 -17.33 -5.46 -10.29
C SER A 198 -16.51 -4.18 -10.06
N TRP A 199 -16.39 -3.75 -8.80
CA TRP A 199 -15.64 -2.56 -8.44
C TRP A 199 -14.14 -2.80 -8.44
N THR A 200 -13.69 -3.98 -8.04
CA THR A 200 -12.27 -4.38 -8.14
C THR A 200 -11.82 -4.38 -9.60
N ARG A 201 -12.65 -4.87 -10.54
CA ARG A 201 -12.37 -4.79 -11.99
C ARG A 201 -12.25 -3.36 -12.48
N LYS A 202 -13.20 -2.49 -12.13
CA LYS A 202 -13.13 -1.05 -12.46
C LYS A 202 -11.89 -0.38 -11.87
N PHE A 203 -11.49 -0.80 -10.67
CA PHE A 203 -10.29 -0.28 -10.01
C PHE A 203 -9.02 -0.72 -10.73
N LYS A 204 -8.90 -1.99 -11.08
CA LYS A 204 -7.83 -2.51 -11.92
C LYS A 204 -7.74 -1.76 -13.25
N GLU A 205 -8.85 -1.69 -14.00
CA GLU A 205 -8.92 -0.98 -15.29
C GLU A 205 -8.49 0.49 -15.19
N LEU A 206 -8.85 1.18 -14.10
CA LEU A 206 -8.44 2.56 -13.87
C LEU A 206 -6.92 2.70 -13.77
N LEU A 207 -6.28 1.83 -13.00
CA LEU A 207 -4.83 1.86 -12.80
C LEU A 207 -4.09 1.49 -14.09
N GLU A 208 -4.54 0.45 -14.80
CA GLU A 208 -3.98 0.06 -16.10
C GLU A 208 -4.10 1.20 -17.12
N THR A 209 -5.27 1.85 -17.21
CA THR A 209 -5.51 2.93 -18.17
C THR A 209 -4.74 4.20 -17.87
N ARG A 210 -4.59 4.55 -16.58
CA ARG A 210 -4.07 5.86 -16.17
C ARG A 210 -2.57 5.85 -15.87
N LEU A 211 -2.06 4.74 -15.37
CA LEU A 211 -0.65 4.57 -15.00
C LEU A 211 0.10 3.64 -15.96
N GLY A 212 -0.60 2.93 -16.85
CA GLY A 212 0.03 1.95 -17.74
C GLY A 212 0.54 0.71 -17.00
N TRP A 213 0.05 0.45 -15.78
CA TRP A 213 0.41 -0.74 -15.01
C TRP A 213 -0.17 -2.00 -15.67
N GLU A 214 0.49 -3.14 -15.47
CA GLU A 214 0.04 -4.43 -15.99
C GLU A 214 -0.14 -5.44 -14.84
N PHE A 215 -1.38 -5.82 -14.55
CA PHE A 215 -1.73 -6.77 -13.48
C PHE A 215 -2.04 -8.17 -14.03
N GLN A 216 -1.32 -8.60 -15.07
CA GLN A 216 -1.63 -9.85 -15.79
C GLN A 216 -1.65 -11.08 -14.89
N LYS A 217 -2.64 -11.95 -15.11
CA LYS A 217 -2.64 -13.32 -14.62
C LYS A 217 -1.94 -14.18 -15.67
N LYS A 218 -0.63 -14.41 -15.49
CA LYS A 218 0.18 -15.17 -16.45
C LYS A 218 -0.36 -16.61 -16.51
N SER A 219 -0.91 -17.00 -17.67
CA SER A 219 -1.37 -18.35 -17.97
C SER A 219 -0.21 -19.36 -17.93
N ASP A 220 -0.46 -20.56 -17.41
CA ASP A 220 0.47 -21.69 -17.20
C ASP A 220 1.14 -22.30 -18.46
N VAL A 221 1.49 -21.51 -19.49
CA VAL A 221 1.84 -22.05 -20.82
C VAL A 221 3.26 -21.73 -21.31
N ASP A 222 4.12 -21.02 -20.58
CA ASP A 222 5.54 -20.97 -20.97
C ASP A 222 6.50 -20.96 -19.78
N GLY A 223 7.17 -22.09 -19.60
CA GLY A 223 7.80 -22.50 -18.35
C GLY A 223 9.17 -21.89 -18.04
N ILE A 224 9.60 -20.80 -18.68
CA ILE A 224 10.87 -20.14 -18.34
C ILE A 224 10.81 -18.66 -18.67
N TYR A 225 10.36 -17.78 -17.76
CA TYR A 225 10.62 -16.34 -17.90
C TYR A 225 10.83 -15.66 -16.55
N PHE A 226 11.85 -14.79 -16.55
CA PHE A 226 12.27 -13.90 -15.48
C PHE A 226 11.13 -12.91 -15.17
N ASP A 227 10.60 -12.95 -13.95
CA ASP A 227 9.92 -11.79 -13.38
C ASP A 227 10.99 -10.70 -13.19
N GLU A 228 10.64 -9.42 -13.40
CA GLU A 228 11.53 -8.32 -13.00
C GLU A 228 11.76 -8.29 -11.47
N ASP A 229 10.92 -9.03 -10.71
CA ASP A 229 11.05 -9.33 -9.28
C ASP A 229 11.83 -10.64 -9.02
N ASP A 230 12.99 -10.83 -9.66
CA ASP A 230 13.89 -11.97 -9.37
C ASP A 230 14.59 -11.85 -7.99
N GLU A 231 14.27 -10.81 -7.22
CA GLU A 231 14.73 -10.58 -5.85
C GLU A 231 14.48 -11.79 -4.93
N TYR A 232 13.40 -12.53 -5.17
CA TYR A 232 13.01 -13.71 -4.38
C TYR A 232 13.26 -15.04 -5.10
N ALA A 233 13.87 -15.02 -6.29
CA ALA A 233 14.21 -16.26 -6.98
C ALA A 233 15.28 -17.03 -6.19
N PRO A 234 15.17 -18.36 -6.08
CA PRO A 234 16.19 -19.15 -5.40
C PRO A 234 17.52 -19.02 -6.16
N VAL A 235 18.61 -18.82 -5.41
CA VAL A 235 19.96 -18.82 -5.99
C VAL A 235 20.24 -20.22 -6.55
N VAL A 236 20.43 -20.31 -7.86
CA VAL A 236 20.77 -21.56 -8.54
C VAL A 236 22.27 -21.80 -8.39
N GLU A 237 22.66 -22.70 -7.50
CA GLU A 237 24.04 -23.19 -7.45
C GLU A 237 24.24 -24.29 -8.51
N MET A 238 25.07 -24.00 -9.51
CA MET A 238 25.55 -25.00 -10.45
C MET A 238 26.53 -25.91 -9.70
N LEU A 239 26.14 -27.15 -9.42
CA LEU A 239 27.07 -28.13 -8.86
C LEU A 239 28.15 -28.41 -9.90
N ASP A 240 29.42 -28.17 -9.53
CA ASP A 240 30.56 -28.58 -10.35
C ASP A 240 30.47 -30.09 -10.59
N GLU A 241 30.27 -30.49 -11.85
CA GLU A 241 30.43 -31.88 -12.25
C GLU A 241 31.87 -32.29 -11.99
N SER A 242 32.12 -32.89 -10.83
CA SER A 242 33.38 -33.57 -10.56
C SER A 242 33.62 -34.58 -11.69
N PRO A 243 34.74 -34.52 -12.44
CA PRO A 243 34.98 -35.42 -13.55
C PRO A 243 35.03 -36.84 -13.00
N GLY A 244 33.98 -37.61 -13.29
CA GLY A 244 33.91 -39.02 -12.98
C GLY A 244 35.14 -39.72 -13.55
N TYR A 245 35.94 -40.28 -12.65
CA TYR A 245 37.09 -41.11 -12.97
C TYR A 245 36.58 -42.38 -13.64
N TYR A 246 36.41 -42.36 -14.97
CA TYR A 246 36.18 -43.57 -15.73
C TYR A 246 37.49 -44.37 -15.75
N MET A 247 37.66 -45.26 -14.76
CA MET A 247 38.59 -46.37 -14.88
C MET A 247 38.06 -47.34 -15.94
N ALA A 248 38.60 -47.24 -17.15
CA ALA A 248 38.56 -48.32 -18.12
C ALA A 248 39.81 -49.19 -17.90
N THR A 249 39.53 -50.44 -17.52
CA THR A 249 40.34 -51.68 -17.51
C THR A 249 41.73 -51.64 -18.11
#